data_AF-A0A640LGS7-F1
#
_entry.id   AF-A0A640LGS7-F1
#
_cell.length_a   1.000
_cell.length_b   1.000
_cell.length_c   1.000
_cell.angle_alpha   90.00
_cell.angle_beta   90.00
_cell.angle_gamma   90.00
#
_symmetry.space_group_name_H-M   'P 1'
#
loop_
_entity.id
_entity.type
_entity.pdbx_description
1 polymer ?
#
loop_
_entity_poly.entity_id
_entity_poly.type
_entity_poly.pdbx_seq_one_letter_code
_entity_poly.pdbx_strand_id
1 'polypeptide(L)'
;MNTFKWMSHEQMYVDEIHVEKCGPLSVGVYGGNQESDAYERGDAVLAWWDPELQFEFVMIFDTHHKTKNIDYIVEAISERKEKLKELFSYPIHLVFHHTHMYLLALFTDELFIEKCDQDDEELACLICLRKGEFLYWLSVGNCFAYLFHLCFK
;
A
#
# COMPACT_ATOMS: atom_id res chain seq x y z
N MET A 1 15.64 2.41 -7.18
CA MET A 1 14.36 2.37 -6.46
C MET A 1 14.55 2.36 -4.95
N ASN A 2 13.88 3.28 -4.25
CA ASN A 2 13.76 3.29 -2.81
C ASN A 2 12.51 2.49 -2.41
N THR A 3 12.56 1.82 -1.26
CA THR A 3 11.47 1.00 -0.75
C THR A 3 11.37 1.20 0.75
N PHE A 4 10.16 1.39 1.24
CA PHE A 4 9.81 1.30 2.64
C PHE A 4 8.71 0.26 2.80
N LYS A 5 8.85 -0.60 3.81
CA LYS A 5 7.87 -1.60 4.22
C LYS A 5 7.76 -1.50 5.73
N TRP A 6 6.54 -1.44 6.23
CA TRP A 6 6.26 -1.53 7.66
C TRP A 6 5.05 -2.43 7.89
N MET A 7 5.18 -3.30 8.88
CA MET A 7 4.13 -4.19 9.36
C MET A 7 4.04 -3.96 10.87
N SER A 8 2.85 -3.66 11.39
CA SER A 8 2.63 -3.38 12.81
C SER A 8 3.12 -4.49 13.74
N HIS A 9 3.01 -5.76 13.33
CA HIS A 9 3.48 -6.89 14.13
C HIS A 9 5.00 -7.08 14.11
N GLU A 10 5.72 -6.57 13.10
CA GLU A 10 7.19 -6.55 13.06
C GLU A 10 7.73 -5.41 13.95
N GLN A 11 7.06 -4.24 13.93
CA GLN A 11 7.41 -3.08 14.75
C GLN A 11 6.15 -2.26 15.05
N MET A 12 5.73 -2.19 16.31
CA MET A 12 4.40 -1.64 16.63
C MET A 12 4.33 -0.10 16.64
N TYR A 13 5.37 0.62 17.09
CA TYR A 13 5.32 2.07 17.31
C TYR A 13 4.12 2.52 18.18
N VAL A 14 3.88 1.83 19.31
CA VAL A 14 2.86 2.25 20.30
C VAL A 14 3.38 3.45 21.09
N ASP A 15 2.54 4.47 21.25
CA ASP A 15 2.89 5.76 21.88
C ASP A 15 4.07 6.48 21.22
N GLU A 16 4.42 6.11 19.98
CA GLU A 16 5.56 6.64 19.26
C GLU A 16 5.15 7.03 17.83
N ILE A 17 5.41 8.29 17.46
CA ILE A 17 5.24 8.74 16.08
C ILE A 17 6.55 8.45 15.34
N HIS A 18 6.50 7.57 14.35
CA HIS A 18 7.63 7.33 13.46
C HIS A 18 7.33 7.90 12.07
N VAL A 19 8.33 8.54 11.47
CA VAL A 19 8.22 9.12 10.12
C VAL A 19 9.39 8.64 9.28
N GLU A 20 9.09 7.89 8.23
CA GLU A 20 10.07 7.43 7.27
C GLU A 20 10.05 8.28 5.99
N LYS A 21 11.22 8.48 5.39
CA LYS A 21 11.36 9.08 4.06
C LYS A 21 11.68 8.01 3.01
N CYS A 22 10.86 7.92 1.97
CA CYS A 22 11.10 7.08 0.80
C CYS A 22 11.20 7.98 -0.44
N GLY A 23 12.35 8.63 -0.62
CA GLY A 23 12.52 9.68 -1.62
C GLY A 23 11.63 10.90 -1.33
N PRO A 24 10.74 11.33 -2.24
CA PRO A 24 9.79 12.40 -2.01
C PRO A 24 8.63 11.99 -1.09
N LEU A 25 8.39 10.68 -0.91
CA LEU A 25 7.34 10.18 -0.03
C LEU A 25 7.72 10.35 1.43
N SER A 26 6.75 10.78 2.24
CA SER A 26 6.84 10.80 3.70
C SER A 26 5.77 9.86 4.23
N VAL A 27 6.17 8.85 4.99
CA VAL A 27 5.27 7.84 5.54
C VAL A 27 5.28 7.97 7.05
N GLY A 28 4.17 8.43 7.61
CA GLY A 28 3.95 8.45 9.05
C GLY A 28 3.31 7.15 9.49
N VAL A 29 3.84 6.54 10.55
CA VAL A 29 3.27 5.35 11.18
C VAL A 29 3.09 5.61 12.68
N TYR A 30 1.98 5.14 13.20
CA TYR A 30 1.62 5.25 14.62
C TYR A 30 0.76 4.04 14.98
N GLY A 31 1.25 3.19 15.87
CA GLY A 31 0.61 1.92 16.22
C GLY A 31 -0.61 2.03 17.12
N GLY A 32 -0.91 3.23 17.63
CA GLY A 32 -1.89 3.42 18.69
C GLY A 32 -1.23 3.77 20.02
N ASN A 33 -2.01 3.75 21.09
CA ASN A 33 -1.53 4.02 22.45
C ASN A 33 -1.62 2.77 23.33
N GLN A 34 -0.84 2.74 24.43
CA GLN A 34 -0.87 1.62 25.39
C GLN A 34 -2.21 1.42 26.09
N GLU A 35 -3.07 2.45 26.14
CA GLU A 35 -4.38 2.40 26.77
C GLU A 35 -5.48 1.79 25.87
N SER A 36 -5.12 1.37 24.65
CA SER A 36 -6.02 0.77 23.65
C SER A 36 -5.57 -0.63 23.26
N ASP A 37 -6.40 -1.34 22.48
CA ASP A 37 -6.09 -2.66 21.90
C ASP A 37 -5.07 -2.59 20.74
N ALA A 38 -4.16 -1.61 20.76
CA ALA A 38 -3.15 -1.34 19.73
C ALA A 38 -2.27 -2.55 19.41
N TYR A 39 -2.05 -3.43 20.38
CA TYR A 39 -1.23 -4.64 20.23
C TYR A 39 -1.91 -5.73 19.39
N GLU A 40 -3.22 -5.63 19.14
CA GLU A 40 -3.97 -6.56 18.30
C GLU A 40 -4.00 -6.11 16.83
N ARG A 41 -3.70 -4.85 16.53
CA ARG A 41 -3.80 -4.30 15.16
C ARG A 41 -2.82 -4.95 14.19
N GLY A 42 -3.25 -5.05 12.94
CA GLY A 42 -2.49 -5.67 11.85
C GLY A 42 -1.99 -4.71 10.77
N ASP A 43 -2.18 -3.39 10.92
CA ASP A 43 -1.86 -2.35 9.93
C ASP A 43 -0.48 -2.52 9.26
N ALA A 44 -0.41 -2.12 7.98
CA ALA A 44 0.83 -2.17 7.21
C ALA A 44 0.90 -1.08 6.13
N VAL A 45 2.13 -0.80 5.69
CA VAL A 45 2.41 0.06 4.52
C VAL A 45 3.53 -0.52 3.67
N LEU A 46 3.35 -0.41 2.35
CA LEU A 46 4.37 -0.69 1.35
C LEU A 46 4.50 0.54 0.44
N ALA A 47 5.67 1.15 0.39
CA ALA A 47 5.92 2.36 -0.39
C ALA A 47 7.17 2.23 -1.25
N TRP A 48 7.03 2.52 -2.55
CA TRP A 48 8.13 2.54 -3.51
C TRP A 48 8.23 3.91 -4.16
N TRP A 49 9.47 4.31 -4.40
CA TRP A 49 9.78 5.46 -5.25
C TRP A 49 10.92 5.09 -6.18
N ASP A 50 10.74 5.36 -7.47
CA ASP A 50 11.81 5.21 -8.45
C ASP A 50 12.15 6.55 -9.12
N PRO A 51 13.39 7.07 -8.96
CA PRO A 51 13.78 8.33 -9.58
C PRO A 51 13.96 8.25 -11.09
N GLU A 52 14.24 7.07 -11.65
CA GLU A 52 14.46 6.87 -13.09
C GLU A 52 13.13 6.77 -13.83
N LEU A 53 12.22 5.94 -13.33
CA LEU A 53 10.87 5.81 -13.89
C LEU A 53 9.90 6.90 -13.40
N GLN A 54 10.33 7.74 -12.46
CA GLN A 54 9.59 8.85 -11.87
C GLN A 54 8.16 8.48 -11.43
N PHE A 55 8.06 7.40 -10.66
CA PHE A 55 6.80 6.99 -10.04
C PHE A 55 6.90 6.91 -8.52
N GLU A 56 5.75 7.06 -7.90
CA GLU A 56 5.53 6.82 -6.47
C GLU A 56 4.38 5.82 -6.36
N PHE A 57 4.60 4.73 -5.66
CA PHE A 57 3.61 3.69 -5.42
C PHE A 57 3.47 3.47 -3.93
N VAL A 58 2.25 3.48 -3.41
CA VAL A 58 1.97 3.27 -1.99
C VAL A 58 0.80 2.33 -1.86
N MET A 59 0.90 1.38 -0.94
CA MET A 59 -0.20 0.58 -0.44
C MET A 59 -0.27 0.76 1.06
N ILE A 60 -1.47 1.03 1.59
CA ILE A 60 -1.76 1.00 3.03
C ILE A 60 -2.83 -0.04 3.30
N PHE A 61 -2.70 -0.71 4.44
CA PHE A 61 -3.60 -1.76 4.90
C PHE A 61 -4.12 -1.40 6.28
N ASP A 62 -5.40 -1.67 6.50
CA ASP A 62 -6.09 -1.50 7.78
C ASP A 62 -6.82 -2.81 8.10
N THR A 63 -6.47 -3.41 9.24
CA THR A 63 -7.14 -4.61 9.76
C THR A 63 -7.37 -4.46 11.25
N HIS A 64 -8.52 -4.95 11.70
CA HIS A 64 -8.87 -4.94 13.12
C HIS A 64 -7.93 -5.81 13.94
N HIS A 65 -7.49 -6.95 13.39
CA HIS A 65 -6.57 -7.85 14.06
C HIS A 65 -5.33 -8.20 13.20
N LYS A 66 -4.32 -8.77 13.86
CA LYS A 66 -3.16 -9.38 13.22
C LYS A 66 -3.61 -10.56 12.36
N THR A 67 -3.40 -10.46 11.06
CA THR A 67 -3.74 -11.50 10.09
C THR A 67 -2.54 -11.83 9.21
N LYS A 68 -2.41 -13.09 8.82
CA LYS A 68 -1.39 -13.52 7.83
C LYS A 68 -1.72 -13.03 6.42
N ASN A 69 -2.96 -12.60 6.19
CA ASN A 69 -3.41 -12.12 4.90
C ASN A 69 -2.59 -10.91 4.44
N ILE A 70 -2.26 -9.97 5.34
CA ILE A 70 -1.44 -8.81 4.97
C ILE A 70 -0.04 -9.26 4.56
N ASP A 71 0.60 -10.16 5.31
CA ASP A 71 1.92 -10.70 4.94
C ASP A 71 1.89 -11.31 3.55
N TYR A 72 0.90 -12.14 3.27
CA TYR A 72 0.72 -12.78 1.98
C TYR A 72 0.52 -11.76 0.85
N ILE A 73 -0.33 -10.75 1.04
CA ILE A 73 -0.59 -9.72 0.02
C ILE A 73 0.67 -8.88 -0.23
N VAL A 74 1.35 -8.44 0.83
CA VAL A 74 2.57 -7.63 0.74
C VAL A 74 3.69 -8.42 0.07
N GLU A 75 3.84 -9.71 0.39
CA GLU A 75 4.79 -10.61 -0.26
C GLU A 75 4.43 -10.80 -1.74
N ALA A 76 3.18 -11.12 -2.06
CA ALA A 76 2.74 -11.32 -3.44
C ALA A 76 2.99 -10.09 -4.33
N ILE A 77 2.75 -8.89 -3.81
CA ILE A 77 3.06 -7.64 -4.51
C ILE A 77 4.58 -7.42 -4.61
N SER A 78 5.33 -7.71 -3.55
CA SER A 78 6.79 -7.56 -3.53
C SER A 78 7.51 -8.50 -4.49
N GLU A 79 7.03 -9.73 -4.66
CA GLU A 79 7.53 -10.68 -5.67
C GLU A 79 7.28 -10.19 -7.10
N ARG A 80 6.17 -9.46 -7.31
CA ARG A 80 5.76 -8.90 -8.60
C ARG A 80 6.37 -7.54 -8.89
N LYS A 81 7.26 -7.05 -8.03
CA LYS A 81 7.92 -5.74 -8.11
C LYS A 81 8.50 -5.44 -9.49
N GLU A 82 9.25 -6.37 -10.09
CA GLU A 82 9.82 -6.15 -11.42
C GLU A 82 8.75 -6.11 -12.53
N LYS A 83 7.69 -6.91 -12.41
CA LYS A 83 6.56 -6.85 -13.34
C LYS A 83 5.80 -5.54 -13.22
N LEU A 84 5.56 -5.07 -12.00
CA LEU A 84 4.92 -3.78 -11.74
C LEU A 84 5.79 -2.62 -12.25
N LYS A 85 7.11 -2.68 -12.07
CA LYS A 85 8.04 -1.70 -12.68
C LYS A 85 7.96 -1.67 -14.20
N GLU A 86 7.86 -2.83 -14.85
CA GLU A 86 7.64 -2.92 -16.29
C GLU A 86 6.34 -2.18 -16.69
N LEU A 87 5.23 -2.43 -15.98
CA LEU A 87 3.98 -1.71 -16.22
C LEU A 87 4.13 -0.21 -15.97
N PHE A 88 4.84 0.19 -14.91
CA PHE A 88 5.09 1.59 -14.58
C PHE A 88 6.02 2.30 -15.57
N SER A 89 6.75 1.56 -16.40
CA SER A 89 7.53 2.12 -17.50
C SER A 89 6.68 2.53 -18.70
N TYR A 90 5.42 2.09 -18.77
CA TYR A 90 4.54 2.43 -19.88
C TYR A 90 4.25 3.94 -19.95
N PRO A 91 3.92 4.45 -21.15
CA PRO A 91 3.44 5.82 -21.30
C PRO A 91 2.26 6.14 -20.37
N ILE A 92 2.15 7.41 -19.96
CA ILE A 92 1.13 7.88 -19.00
C ILE A 92 -0.30 7.49 -19.40
N HIS A 93 -0.64 7.47 -20.69
CA HIS A 93 -1.97 7.10 -21.17
C HIS A 93 -2.28 5.60 -21.09
N LEU A 94 -1.29 4.75 -20.80
CA LEU A 94 -1.42 3.29 -20.69
C LEU A 94 -1.17 2.79 -19.26
N VAL A 95 -0.20 3.38 -18.56
CA VAL A 95 0.29 2.90 -17.26
C VAL A 95 -0.84 2.61 -16.27
N PHE A 96 -1.81 3.52 -16.13
CA PHE A 96 -2.87 3.38 -15.14
C PHE A 96 -3.87 2.30 -15.50
N HIS A 97 -4.28 2.21 -16.77
CA HIS A 97 -5.19 1.16 -17.24
C HIS A 97 -4.56 -0.23 -17.07
N HIS A 98 -3.32 -0.40 -17.52
CA HIS A 98 -2.63 -1.69 -17.42
C HIS A 98 -2.31 -2.07 -15.96
N THR A 99 -1.94 -1.11 -15.12
CA THR A 99 -1.76 -1.34 -13.68
C THR A 99 -3.07 -1.76 -13.03
N HIS A 100 -4.17 -1.07 -13.33
CA HIS A 100 -5.49 -1.40 -12.80
C HIS A 100 -5.91 -2.82 -13.18
N MET A 101 -5.81 -3.18 -14.46
CA MET A 101 -6.16 -4.52 -14.93
C MET A 101 -5.28 -5.61 -14.31
N TYR A 102 -3.99 -5.33 -14.11
CA TYR A 102 -3.07 -6.28 -13.48
C TYR A 102 -3.40 -6.52 -12.00
N LEU A 103 -3.63 -5.44 -11.24
CA LEU A 103 -4.00 -5.53 -9.82
C LEU A 103 -5.37 -6.20 -9.65
N LEU A 104 -6.34 -5.84 -10.50
CA LEU A 104 -7.66 -6.46 -10.48
C LEU A 104 -7.55 -7.96 -10.75
N ALA A 105 -6.82 -8.36 -11.80
CA ALA A 105 -6.62 -9.78 -12.12
C ALA A 105 -5.93 -10.55 -10.98
N LEU A 106 -4.97 -9.93 -10.28
CA LEU A 106 -4.31 -10.53 -9.12
C LEU A 106 -5.28 -10.75 -7.96
N PHE A 107 -6.09 -9.75 -7.62
CA PHE A 107 -7.01 -9.83 -6.48
C PHE A 107 -8.27 -10.64 -6.77
N THR A 108 -8.59 -10.90 -8.04
CA THR A 108 -9.68 -11.78 -8.45
C THR A 108 -9.20 -13.20 -8.81
N ASP A 109 -7.91 -13.50 -8.66
CA ASP A 109 -7.37 -14.83 -8.91
C ASP A 109 -7.86 -15.81 -7.83
N GLU A 110 -8.38 -16.97 -8.24
CA GLU A 110 -8.99 -17.94 -7.32
C GLU A 110 -7.99 -18.44 -6.26
N LEU A 111 -6.74 -18.71 -6.65
CA LEU A 111 -5.70 -19.15 -5.71
C LEU A 111 -5.29 -18.04 -4.76
N PHE A 112 -5.32 -16.79 -5.22
CA PHE A 112 -5.10 -15.63 -4.37
C PHE A 112 -6.19 -15.48 -3.32
N ILE A 113 -7.46 -15.61 -3.74
CA ILE A 113 -8.62 -15.54 -2.85
C ILE A 113 -8.57 -16.69 -1.84
N GLU A 114 -8.38 -17.94 -2.28
CA GLU A 114 -8.30 -19.13 -1.39
C GLU A 114 -7.22 -19.00 -0.32
N LYS A 115 -6.10 -18.34 -0.63
CA LYS A 115 -5.04 -18.09 0.35
C LYS A 115 -5.40 -16.99 1.35
N CYS A 116 -6.21 -16.01 0.95
CA CYS A 116 -6.66 -14.93 1.83
C CYS A 116 -7.90 -15.32 2.65
N ASP A 117 -8.69 -16.30 2.22
CA ASP A 117 -9.94 -16.72 2.87
C ASP A 117 -9.73 -17.63 4.10
N GLN A 118 -8.47 -17.79 4.55
CA GLN A 118 -8.13 -18.73 5.62
C GLN A 118 -8.47 -18.24 7.02
N ASP A 119 -8.52 -16.91 7.22
CA ASP A 119 -8.57 -16.30 8.55
C ASP A 119 -9.91 -15.59 8.87
N ASP A 120 -10.90 -15.53 7.96
CA ASP A 120 -12.21 -14.83 8.13
C ASP A 120 -12.08 -13.40 8.72
N GLU A 121 -11.03 -12.68 8.29
CA GLU A 121 -10.67 -11.35 8.78
C GLU A 121 -11.02 -10.28 7.74
N GLU A 122 -11.66 -9.20 8.20
CA GLU A 122 -11.91 -8.03 7.35
C GLU A 122 -10.63 -7.23 7.12
N LEU A 123 -10.32 -6.96 5.85
CA LEU A 123 -9.14 -6.21 5.43
C LEU A 123 -9.52 -5.08 4.49
N ALA A 124 -9.13 -3.86 4.85
CA ALA A 124 -9.19 -2.70 3.99
C ALA A 124 -7.80 -2.40 3.39
N CYS A 125 -7.79 -1.92 2.15
CA CYS A 125 -6.57 -1.59 1.44
C CYS A 125 -6.79 -0.37 0.54
N LEU A 126 -5.81 0.52 0.51
CA LEU A 126 -5.72 1.61 -0.46
C LEU A 126 -4.39 1.52 -1.18
N ILE A 127 -4.46 1.48 -2.51
CA ILE A 127 -3.31 1.51 -3.41
C ILE A 127 -3.32 2.84 -4.14
N CYS A 128 -2.18 3.52 -4.19
CA CYS A 128 -1.98 4.75 -4.94
C CYS A 128 -0.77 4.62 -5.85
N LEU A 129 -0.89 5.12 -7.09
CA LEU A 129 0.22 5.27 -8.02
C LEU A 129 0.21 6.70 -8.56
N ARG A 130 1.28 7.45 -8.30
CA ARG A 130 1.54 8.74 -8.94
C ARG A 130 2.60 8.58 -10.01
N LYS A 131 2.36 9.12 -11.20
CA LYS A 131 3.35 9.23 -12.27
C LYS A 131 3.12 10.51 -13.06
N GLY A 132 4.17 11.34 -13.15
CA GLY A 132 4.04 12.70 -13.70
C GLY A 132 3.01 13.51 -12.91
N GLU A 133 2.06 14.13 -13.62
CA GLU A 133 1.01 14.98 -13.04
C GLU A 133 -0.28 14.20 -12.69
N PHE A 134 -0.26 12.87 -12.81
CA PHE A 134 -1.45 12.04 -12.66
C PHE A 134 -1.35 11.16 -11.42
N LEU A 135 -2.48 11.00 -10.74
CA LEU A 135 -2.67 10.10 -9.60
C LEU A 135 -3.76 9.09 -9.93
N TYR A 136 -3.45 7.82 -9.70
CA TYR A 136 -4.38 6.69 -9.71
C TYR A 136 -4.54 6.17 -8.29
N TRP A 137 -5.75 5.73 -7.93
CA TRP A 137 -5.98 4.96 -6.72
C TRP A 137 -6.97 3.81 -6.91
N LEU A 138 -6.79 2.75 -6.13
CA LEU A 138 -7.72 1.65 -5.93
C LEU A 138 -7.98 1.53 -4.43
N SER A 139 -9.25 1.59 -4.03
CA SER A 139 -9.65 1.56 -2.62
C SER A 139 -10.64 0.43 -2.39
N VAL A 140 -10.37 -0.37 -1.37
CA VAL A 140 -11.23 -1.47 -0.89
C VAL A 140 -11.41 -1.27 0.61
N GLY A 141 -12.65 -1.20 1.08
CA GLY A 141 -12.95 -0.92 2.49
C GLY A 141 -12.79 0.56 2.86
N ASN A 142 -12.25 0.82 4.05
CA ASN A 142 -12.37 2.11 4.75
C ASN A 142 -11.09 2.97 4.75
N CYS A 143 -10.12 2.68 3.89
CA CYS A 143 -8.95 3.54 3.71
C CYS A 143 -9.31 4.79 2.86
N PHE A 144 -8.71 5.94 3.17
CA PHE A 144 -9.01 7.21 2.49
C PHE A 144 -7.79 7.85 1.85
N ALA A 145 -7.96 8.39 0.64
CA ALA A 145 -7.00 9.25 -0.03
C ALA A 145 -7.51 10.70 -0.05
N TYR A 146 -6.66 11.64 0.35
CA TYR A 146 -6.96 13.07 0.30
C TYR A 146 -6.03 13.74 -0.70
N LEU A 147 -6.60 14.46 -1.68
CA LEU A 147 -5.85 15.27 -2.63
C LEU A 147 -6.07 16.75 -2.34
N PHE A 148 -5.03 17.40 -1.80
CA PHE A 148 -5.06 18.83 -1.52
C PHE A 148 -4.45 19.60 -2.69
N HIS A 149 -5.27 20.32 -3.45
CA HIS A 149 -4.80 21.26 -4.46
C HIS A 149 -4.78 22.67 -3.86
N LEU A 150 -3.59 23.22 -3.61
CA LEU A 150 -3.45 24.58 -3.11
C LEU A 150 -3.90 25.57 -4.19
N CYS A 151 -5.06 26.19 -4.00
CA CYS A 151 -5.52 27.29 -4.84
C CYS A 151 -4.93 28.59 -4.25
N PHE A 152 -3.67 28.88 -4.54
CA PHE A 152 -3.14 30.22 -4.31
C PHE A 152 -3.65 31.14 -5.42
N LYS A 153 -4.49 32.11 -5.04
CA LYS A 153 -4.72 33.33 -5.83
C LYS A 153 -3.66 34.35 -5.50
#